data_AF-A0A2T6A7E2-F1
#
_entry.id   AF-A0A2T6A7E2-F1
#
_cell.length_a   1.000
_cell.length_b   1.000
_cell.length_c   1.000
_cell.angle_alpha   90.00
_cell.angle_beta   90.00
_cell.angle_gamma   90.00
#
_symmetry.space_group_name_H-M   'P 1'
#
loop_
_entity.id
_entity.type
_entity.pdbx_description
1 polymer ?
#
loop_
_entity_poly.entity_id
_entity_poly.type
_entity_poly.pdbx_seq_one_letter_code
_entity_poly.pdbx_strand_id
1 'polypeptide(L)'
;MKTTVIHQTFATLTTVSLLTAGVVHAEANGGLTAIGLSGDKTLHQIDATTATVKASMEAQGVTKLLGIDLRPATGQLIGVTDTFEIVEIDATTGATTVISTMDTPLPIEGDAPVIVDFNPAANKLRFMSGTTNHRVDIESGAVTVDGSLAFGEQDMHAGEAPAIVAAAYTNSFGKPEKTAMFDIDSTIVALIQQTSPNDGTLAAIGKLGIDGSDTYAFDIATDAQGTNTAWLVAGGKMHNVSLEDGSVQQSWEITGADGVALRDITFMTAQ
;
A
#
# COMPACT_ATOMS: atom_id res chain seq x y z
N MET A 1 -37.21 26.27 -88.72
CA MET A 1 -36.52 26.62 -87.47
C MET A 1 -37.09 25.74 -86.37
N LYS A 2 -36.36 24.70 -85.96
CA LYS A 2 -36.76 23.81 -84.86
C LYS A 2 -35.92 24.19 -83.64
N THR A 3 -36.59 24.63 -82.58
CA THR A 3 -36.01 25.13 -81.34
C THR A 3 -35.63 23.95 -80.44
N THR A 4 -34.34 23.83 -80.12
CA THR A 4 -33.80 22.83 -79.18
C THR A 4 -33.99 23.34 -77.75
N VAL A 5 -34.68 22.56 -76.91
CA VAL A 5 -34.84 22.82 -75.47
C VAL A 5 -33.73 22.09 -74.71
N ILE A 6 -32.88 22.84 -74.03
CA ILE A 6 -31.80 22.32 -73.17
C ILE A 6 -32.39 22.08 -71.77
N HIS A 7 -32.34 20.84 -71.28
CA HIS A 7 -32.66 20.51 -69.89
C HIS A 7 -31.44 20.81 -69.02
N GLN A 8 -31.56 21.76 -68.09
CA GLN A 8 -30.58 21.99 -67.02
C GLN A 8 -30.91 21.08 -65.84
N THR A 9 -30.00 20.15 -65.52
CA THR A 9 -30.09 19.30 -64.34
C THR A 9 -29.49 20.05 -63.15
N PHE A 10 -30.29 20.41 -62.15
CA PHE A 10 -29.81 20.95 -60.88
C PHE A 10 -29.29 19.81 -60.00
N ALA A 11 -27.99 19.79 -59.71
CA ALA A 11 -27.41 18.92 -58.69
C ALA A 11 -27.53 19.58 -57.32
N THR A 12 -28.34 19.00 -56.44
CA THR A 12 -28.48 19.44 -55.05
C THR A 12 -27.29 18.91 -54.25
N LEU A 13 -26.44 19.82 -53.75
CA LEU A 13 -25.30 19.47 -52.90
C LEU A 13 -25.77 19.40 -51.44
N THR A 14 -26.02 18.20 -50.93
CA THR A 14 -26.40 17.99 -49.52
C THR A 14 -25.15 18.00 -48.66
N THR A 15 -24.91 19.08 -47.91
CA THR A 15 -23.84 19.14 -46.91
C THR A 15 -24.28 18.38 -45.66
N VAL A 16 -23.64 17.22 -45.39
CA VAL A 16 -23.83 16.48 -44.14
C VAL A 16 -22.86 17.04 -43.10
N SER A 17 -23.37 17.81 -42.15
CA SER A 17 -22.62 18.20 -40.95
C SER A 17 -22.61 17.01 -39.97
N LEU A 18 -21.49 16.30 -39.85
CA LEU A 18 -21.29 15.36 -38.75
C LEU A 18 -21.13 16.15 -37.45
N LEU A 19 -22.15 16.13 -36.59
CA LEU A 19 -21.97 16.43 -35.17
C LEU A 19 -21.25 15.24 -34.54
N THR A 20 -19.94 15.36 -34.31
CA THR A 20 -19.25 14.50 -33.35
C THR A 20 -19.74 14.89 -31.96
N ALA A 21 -20.69 14.13 -31.40
CA ALA A 21 -20.94 14.18 -29.97
C ALA A 21 -19.64 13.74 -29.29
N GLY A 22 -18.89 14.69 -28.75
CA GLY A 22 -17.78 14.38 -27.86
C GLY A 22 -18.37 13.63 -26.69
N VAL A 23 -18.05 12.34 -26.59
CA VAL A 23 -18.26 11.61 -25.35
C VAL A 23 -17.29 12.26 -24.37
N VAL A 24 -17.81 13.14 -23.53
CA VAL A 24 -17.10 13.55 -22.32
C VAL A 24 -17.08 12.29 -21.48
N HIS A 25 -16.01 11.51 -21.61
CA HIS A 25 -15.66 10.58 -20.56
C HIS A 25 -15.40 11.46 -19.34
N ALA A 26 -16.36 11.49 -18.42
CA ALA A 26 -16.03 11.81 -17.06
C ALA A 26 -15.05 10.72 -16.63
N GLU A 27 -13.75 11.02 -16.70
CA GLU A 27 -12.79 10.27 -15.91
C GLU A 27 -13.27 10.43 -14.48
N ALA A 28 -13.69 9.32 -13.87
CA ALA A 28 -13.77 9.26 -12.43
C ALA A 28 -12.34 9.49 -11.96
N ASN A 29 -12.01 10.74 -11.61
CA ASN A 29 -10.82 11.08 -10.83
C ASN A 29 -11.03 10.52 -9.41
N GLY A 30 -11.16 9.20 -9.31
CA GLY A 30 -10.97 8.49 -8.06
C GLY A 30 -9.49 8.53 -7.76
N GLY A 31 -9.04 9.57 -7.08
CA GLY A 31 -7.66 9.65 -6.61
C GLY A 31 -7.29 8.38 -5.82
N LEU A 32 -6.02 8.02 -5.86
CA LEU A 32 -5.49 6.90 -5.10
C LEU A 32 -5.91 7.04 -3.62
N THR A 33 -6.62 6.06 -3.10
CA THR A 33 -7.13 6.07 -1.73
C THR A 33 -6.26 5.18 -0.86
N ALA A 34 -5.66 5.77 0.17
CA ALA A 34 -4.98 5.04 1.21
C ALA A 34 -5.91 4.75 2.39
N ILE A 35 -5.68 3.65 3.08
CA ILE A 35 -6.26 3.34 4.38
C ILE A 35 -5.14 3.41 5.41
N GLY A 36 -5.23 4.38 6.32
CA GLY A 36 -4.29 4.49 7.45
C GLY A 36 -4.87 3.89 8.72
N LEU A 37 -4.05 3.20 9.52
CA LEU A 37 -4.41 2.70 10.85
C LEU A 37 -3.83 3.60 11.94
N SER A 38 -4.66 4.03 12.88
CA SER A 38 -4.24 4.74 14.09
C SER A 38 -4.88 4.15 15.34
N GLY A 39 -4.27 4.44 16.50
CA GLY A 39 -4.72 3.93 17.79
C GLY A 39 -4.84 2.40 17.79
N ASP A 40 -5.86 1.88 18.46
CA ASP A 40 -6.08 0.43 18.52
C ASP A 40 -6.70 -0.11 17.23
N LYS A 41 -7.63 0.61 16.59
CA LYS A 41 -8.41 0.08 15.46
C LYS A 41 -9.11 1.13 14.58
N THR A 42 -8.67 2.39 14.67
CA THR A 42 -9.26 3.46 13.87
C THR A 42 -8.67 3.44 12.47
N LEU A 43 -9.53 3.37 11.45
CA LEU A 43 -9.18 3.38 10.04
C LEU A 43 -9.51 4.76 9.44
N HIS A 44 -8.58 5.28 8.64
CA HIS A 44 -8.72 6.56 7.94
C HIS A 44 -8.67 6.34 6.44
N GLN A 45 -9.72 6.72 5.72
CA GLN A 45 -9.66 6.85 4.26
C GLN A 45 -8.99 8.17 3.91
N ILE A 46 -7.86 8.11 3.20
CA ILE A 46 -7.03 9.26 2.88
C ILE A 46 -6.92 9.39 1.37
N ASP A 47 -7.20 10.58 0.84
CA ASP A 47 -6.84 10.90 -0.54
C ASP A 47 -5.33 11.12 -0.62
N ALA A 48 -4.61 10.18 -1.23
CA ALA A 48 -3.16 10.18 -1.29
C ALA A 48 -2.60 11.36 -2.11
N THR A 49 -3.41 11.93 -3.01
CA THR A 49 -3.01 13.09 -3.83
C THR A 49 -2.89 14.36 -3.00
N THR A 50 -3.68 14.45 -1.93
CA THR A 50 -3.80 15.65 -1.10
C THR A 50 -3.44 15.42 0.36
N ALA A 51 -3.09 14.19 0.75
CA ALA A 51 -2.89 13.74 2.13
C ALA A 51 -4.04 14.18 3.07
N THR A 52 -5.27 14.17 2.55
CA THR A 52 -6.45 14.62 3.31
C THR A 52 -7.30 13.43 3.73
N VAL A 53 -7.54 13.29 5.04
CA VAL A 53 -8.51 12.32 5.58
C VAL A 53 -9.91 12.70 5.10
N LYS A 54 -10.58 11.76 4.44
CA LYS A 54 -11.92 11.90 3.88
C LYS A 54 -12.99 11.31 4.78
N ALA A 55 -12.66 10.22 5.47
CA ALA A 55 -13.53 9.53 6.40
C ALA A 55 -12.69 8.77 7.43
N SER A 56 -13.25 8.59 8.63
CA SER A 56 -12.67 7.79 9.71
C SER A 56 -13.73 6.86 10.28
N MET A 57 -13.36 5.64 10.64
CA MET A 57 -14.24 4.64 11.24
C MET A 57 -13.45 3.71 12.14
N GLU A 58 -14.13 3.03 13.07
CA GLU A 58 -13.53 1.97 13.87
C GLU A 58 -13.72 0.62 13.18
N ALA A 59 -12.70 -0.24 13.19
CA ALA A 59 -12.91 -1.64 12.85
C ALA A 59 -13.83 -2.28 13.91
N GLN A 60 -14.94 -2.84 13.46
CA GLN A 60 -16.00 -3.35 14.33
C GLN A 60 -15.67 -4.76 14.82
N GLY A 61 -16.20 -5.14 15.99
CA GLY A 61 -16.06 -6.51 16.50
C GLY A 61 -14.66 -6.90 17.00
N VAL A 62 -13.66 -6.01 16.88
CA VAL A 62 -12.29 -6.25 17.34
C VAL A 62 -11.88 -5.25 18.43
N THR A 63 -10.95 -5.65 19.30
CA THR A 63 -10.37 -4.79 20.34
C THR A 63 -9.24 -3.94 19.79
N LYS A 64 -8.33 -4.57 19.04
CA LYS A 64 -7.17 -3.95 18.41
C LYS A 64 -6.80 -4.69 17.12
N LEU A 65 -6.33 -3.94 16.13
CA LEU A 65 -5.64 -4.45 14.96
C LEU A 65 -4.14 -4.31 15.18
N LEU A 66 -3.36 -5.34 14.93
CA LEU A 66 -1.91 -5.26 14.94
C LEU A 66 -1.38 -4.54 13.70
N GLY A 67 -1.96 -4.82 12.54
CA GLY A 67 -1.70 -4.14 11.27
C GLY A 67 -2.76 -4.46 10.22
N ILE A 68 -2.68 -3.82 9.07
CA ILE A 68 -3.59 -3.96 7.94
C ILE A 68 -2.82 -3.99 6.62
N ASP A 69 -3.36 -4.69 5.63
CA ASP A 69 -2.90 -4.53 4.25
C ASP A 69 -3.97 -4.94 3.22
N LEU A 70 -3.87 -4.41 2.01
CA LEU A 70 -4.66 -4.83 0.86
C LEU A 70 -4.11 -6.14 0.29
N ARG A 71 -4.99 -7.11 0.09
CA ARG A 71 -4.69 -8.32 -0.67
C ARG A 71 -4.84 -8.07 -2.19
N PRO A 72 -3.76 -7.95 -2.98
CA PRO A 72 -3.88 -7.44 -4.36
C PRO A 72 -4.58 -8.39 -5.32
N ALA A 73 -4.57 -9.70 -5.01
CA ALA A 73 -5.23 -10.72 -5.81
C ALA A 73 -6.77 -10.66 -5.77
N THR A 74 -7.33 -9.98 -4.76
CA THR A 74 -8.80 -10.00 -4.50
C THR A 74 -9.38 -8.62 -4.18
N GLY A 75 -8.54 -7.65 -3.82
CA GLY A 75 -8.98 -6.32 -3.40
C GLY A 75 -9.52 -6.26 -1.96
N GLN A 76 -9.36 -7.33 -1.18
CA GLN A 76 -9.79 -7.39 0.22
C GLN A 76 -8.83 -6.57 1.09
N LEU A 77 -9.36 -5.68 1.93
CA LEU A 77 -8.58 -5.10 3.02
C LEU A 77 -8.53 -6.13 4.16
N ILE A 78 -7.32 -6.54 4.51
CA ILE A 78 -7.05 -7.54 5.53
C ILE A 78 -6.50 -6.86 6.77
N GLY A 79 -6.87 -7.34 7.95
CA GLY A 79 -6.26 -6.98 9.22
C GLY A 79 -5.90 -8.21 10.04
N VAL A 80 -4.93 -8.06 10.93
CA VAL A 80 -4.61 -9.07 11.96
C VAL A 80 -4.94 -8.48 13.32
N THR A 81 -5.69 -9.19 14.16
CA THR A 81 -6.07 -8.72 15.50
C THR A 81 -4.99 -8.99 16.53
N ASP A 82 -5.11 -8.39 17.73
CA ASP A 82 -4.28 -8.69 18.90
C ASP A 82 -4.41 -10.13 19.43
N THR A 83 -5.45 -10.85 19.02
CA THR A 83 -5.63 -12.30 19.24
C THR A 83 -5.19 -13.16 18.05
N PHE A 84 -4.49 -12.56 17.08
CA PHE A 84 -4.01 -13.18 15.85
C PHE A 84 -5.10 -13.79 14.96
N GLU A 85 -6.33 -13.26 15.03
CA GLU A 85 -7.35 -13.52 14.03
C GLU A 85 -7.04 -12.72 12.78
N ILE A 86 -7.16 -13.34 11.62
CA ILE A 86 -7.06 -12.68 10.32
C ILE A 86 -8.48 -12.34 9.88
N VAL A 87 -8.74 -11.05 9.69
CA VAL A 87 -10.06 -10.53 9.36
C VAL A 87 -10.03 -9.83 8.00
N GLU A 88 -11.09 -10.00 7.22
CA GLU A 88 -11.44 -9.08 6.14
C GLU A 88 -12.17 -7.88 6.76
N ILE A 89 -11.85 -6.68 6.27
CA ILE A 89 -12.42 -5.42 6.74
C ILE A 89 -13.10 -4.71 5.57
N ASP A 90 -14.36 -4.36 5.72
CA ASP A 90 -15.02 -3.43 4.81
C ASP A 90 -14.49 -2.01 5.07
N ALA A 91 -13.70 -1.48 4.13
CA ALA A 91 -13.03 -0.19 4.29
C ALA A 91 -13.98 1.02 4.40
N THR A 92 -15.28 0.86 4.10
CA THR A 92 -16.29 1.94 4.16
C THR A 92 -17.05 1.95 5.48
N THR A 93 -17.35 0.77 6.01
CA THR A 93 -18.19 0.60 7.20
C THR A 93 -17.39 0.19 8.44
N GLY A 94 -16.18 -0.33 8.26
CA GLY A 94 -15.36 -0.94 9.30
C GLY A 94 -15.84 -2.33 9.74
N ALA A 95 -16.85 -2.90 9.08
CA ALA A 95 -17.32 -4.25 9.41
C ALA A 95 -16.21 -5.28 9.20
N THR A 96 -16.00 -6.18 10.16
CA THR A 96 -14.98 -7.23 10.07
C THR A 96 -15.61 -8.61 9.91
N THR A 97 -14.94 -9.49 9.17
CA THR A 97 -15.30 -10.92 9.05
C THR A 97 -14.05 -11.75 9.28
N VAL A 98 -14.09 -12.67 10.24
CA VAL A 98 -12.96 -13.59 10.50
C VAL A 98 -12.81 -14.55 9.32
N ILE A 99 -11.58 -14.63 8.81
CA ILE A 99 -11.17 -15.57 7.77
C ILE A 99 -10.57 -16.81 8.41
N SER A 100 -9.58 -16.61 9.29
CA SER A 100 -8.86 -17.66 10.00
C SER A 100 -8.17 -17.11 11.25
N THR A 101 -7.42 -17.95 11.95
CA THR A 101 -6.57 -17.56 13.09
C THR A 101 -5.18 -18.13 12.86
N MET A 102 -4.14 -17.35 13.10
CA MET A 102 -2.76 -17.83 12.99
C MET A 102 -2.54 -19.02 13.92
N ASP A 103 -2.04 -20.14 13.39
CA ASP A 103 -1.81 -21.37 14.16
C ASP A 103 -0.61 -21.28 15.12
N THR A 104 0.29 -20.33 14.86
CA THR A 104 1.48 -20.04 15.65
C THR A 104 1.51 -18.54 15.92
N PRO A 105 1.21 -18.09 17.14
CA PRO A 105 1.29 -16.67 17.49
C PRO A 105 2.75 -16.20 17.51
N LEU A 106 3.00 -15.00 17.00
CA LEU A 106 4.30 -14.33 17.15
C LEU A 106 4.30 -13.53 18.46
N PRO A 107 5.22 -13.80 19.40
CA PRO A 107 5.38 -12.93 20.58
C PRO A 107 5.69 -11.50 20.15
N ILE A 108 4.89 -10.55 20.63
CA ILE A 108 5.09 -9.11 20.41
C ILE A 108 5.64 -8.54 21.71
N GLU A 109 6.86 -8.02 21.66
CA GLU A 109 7.54 -7.46 22.83
C GLU A 109 7.03 -6.04 23.12
N GLY A 110 6.24 -5.89 24.18
CA GLY A 110 5.66 -4.59 24.56
C GLY A 110 4.80 -3.98 23.45
N ASP A 111 5.09 -2.73 23.08
CA ASP A 111 4.42 -2.00 22.01
C ASP A 111 5.25 -1.97 20.71
N ALA A 112 6.10 -2.99 20.49
CA ALA A 112 6.90 -3.09 19.27
C ALA A 112 6.01 -2.98 18.02
N PRO A 113 6.46 -2.25 16.98
CA PRO A 113 5.76 -2.21 15.71
C PRO A 113 5.52 -3.62 15.16
N VAL A 114 4.36 -3.80 14.54
CA VAL A 114 3.97 -5.02 13.85
C VAL A 114 3.74 -4.67 12.41
N ILE A 115 4.32 -5.48 11.53
CA ILE A 115 4.21 -5.33 10.09
C ILE A 115 3.28 -6.42 9.59
N VAL A 116 2.28 -6.00 8.82
CA VAL A 116 1.33 -6.87 8.12
C VAL A 116 1.33 -6.39 6.68
N ASP A 117 1.82 -7.21 5.76
CA ASP A 117 1.94 -6.81 4.34
C ASP A 117 1.84 -8.02 3.41
N PHE A 118 1.16 -7.92 2.28
CA PHE A 118 1.02 -9.00 1.32
C PHE A 118 2.20 -9.05 0.37
N ASN A 119 2.77 -10.25 0.22
CA ASN A 119 3.52 -10.55 -0.98
C ASN A 119 2.54 -10.97 -2.09
N PRO A 120 2.27 -10.13 -3.12
CA PRO A 120 1.26 -10.44 -4.14
C PRO A 120 1.63 -11.61 -5.05
N ALA A 121 2.93 -11.88 -5.28
CA ALA A 121 3.35 -13.04 -6.06
C ALA A 121 3.10 -14.36 -5.32
N ALA A 122 3.38 -14.37 -4.01
CA ALA A 122 3.15 -15.54 -3.15
C ALA A 122 1.67 -15.65 -2.71
N ASN A 123 0.93 -14.54 -2.72
CA ASN A 123 -0.40 -14.39 -2.15
C ASN A 123 -0.44 -14.82 -0.67
N LYS A 124 0.54 -14.35 0.10
CA LYS A 124 0.70 -14.62 1.52
C LYS A 124 1.04 -13.35 2.27
N LEU A 125 0.59 -13.27 3.51
CA LEU A 125 1.01 -12.20 4.42
C LEU A 125 2.44 -12.43 4.87
N ARG A 126 3.20 -11.35 4.93
CA ARG A 126 4.40 -11.17 5.72
C ARG A 126 3.95 -10.56 7.04
N PHE A 127 4.24 -11.27 8.13
CA PHE A 127 3.92 -10.84 9.48
C PHE A 127 5.21 -10.74 10.29
N MET A 128 5.55 -9.56 10.82
CA MET A 128 6.84 -9.35 11.47
C MET A 128 6.71 -8.44 12.68
N SER A 129 7.55 -8.68 13.68
CA SER A 129 7.79 -7.75 14.78
C SER A 129 9.22 -7.94 15.28
N GLY A 130 9.89 -6.85 15.64
CA GLY A 130 11.32 -6.85 15.92
C GLY A 130 12.11 -7.41 14.74
N THR A 131 12.84 -8.51 14.97
CA THR A 131 13.68 -9.15 13.96
C THR A 131 13.12 -10.48 13.43
N THR A 132 11.88 -10.84 13.75
CA THR A 132 11.35 -12.17 13.39
C THR A 132 10.36 -12.10 12.24
N ASN A 133 10.65 -12.83 11.18
CA ASN A 133 9.80 -12.90 9.98
C ASN A 133 8.88 -14.11 9.99
N HIS A 134 7.64 -13.90 9.58
CA HIS A 134 6.69 -14.99 9.33
C HIS A 134 6.05 -14.83 7.96
N ARG A 135 5.76 -15.96 7.32
CA ARG A 135 4.81 -16.03 6.21
C ARG A 135 3.53 -16.67 6.71
N VAL A 136 2.40 -16.05 6.42
CA VAL A 136 1.09 -16.49 6.87
C VAL A 136 0.21 -16.75 5.67
N ASP A 137 -0.35 -17.96 5.61
CA ASP A 137 -1.41 -18.31 4.68
C ASP A 137 -2.75 -17.89 5.30
N ILE A 138 -3.44 -16.93 4.69
CA ILE A 138 -4.61 -16.31 5.34
C ILE A 138 -5.83 -17.22 5.37
N GLU A 139 -5.96 -18.15 4.42
CA GLU A 139 -7.09 -19.07 4.36
C GLU A 139 -7.03 -20.12 5.46
N SER A 140 -5.84 -20.68 5.68
CA SER A 140 -5.64 -21.73 6.67
C SER A 140 -5.20 -21.22 8.04
N GLY A 141 -4.65 -20.01 8.11
CA GLY A 141 -3.95 -19.49 9.29
C GLY A 141 -2.57 -20.12 9.49
N ALA A 142 -2.08 -20.93 8.55
CA ALA A 142 -0.80 -21.62 8.70
C ALA A 142 0.37 -20.64 8.68
N VAL A 143 1.21 -20.71 9.72
CA VAL A 143 2.36 -19.83 9.90
C VAL A 143 3.66 -20.59 9.58
N THR A 144 4.50 -19.97 8.76
CA THR A 144 5.89 -20.40 8.55
C THR A 144 6.81 -19.37 9.18
N VAL A 145 7.58 -19.80 10.19
CA VAL A 145 8.64 -19.00 10.80
C VAL A 145 9.84 -18.98 9.85
N ASP A 146 10.28 -17.79 9.46
CA ASP A 146 11.42 -17.56 8.58
C ASP A 146 12.66 -17.14 9.39
N GLY A 147 13.75 -16.80 8.69
CA GLY A 147 14.98 -16.32 9.28
C GLY A 147 14.84 -14.97 9.99
N SER A 148 15.82 -14.66 10.84
CA SER A 148 15.87 -13.41 11.59
C SER A 148 16.54 -12.30 10.81
N LEU A 149 16.05 -11.07 10.98
CA LEU A 149 16.58 -9.89 10.32
C LEU A 149 18.02 -9.59 10.74
N ALA A 150 18.90 -9.45 9.75
CA ALA A 150 20.28 -9.04 9.94
C ALA A 150 20.82 -8.37 8.67
N PHE A 151 21.63 -7.33 8.84
CA PHE A 151 22.40 -6.76 7.74
C PHE A 151 23.38 -7.80 7.18
N GLY A 152 23.41 -7.93 5.86
CA GLY A 152 24.30 -8.87 5.18
C GLY A 152 25.77 -8.56 5.47
N GLU A 153 26.64 -9.57 5.39
CA GLU A 153 28.06 -9.43 5.76
C GLU A 153 28.84 -8.40 4.92
N GLN A 154 28.34 -8.08 3.72
CA GLN A 154 28.93 -7.09 2.80
C GLN A 154 28.25 -5.72 2.88
N ASP A 155 27.20 -5.60 3.68
CA ASP A 155 26.50 -4.33 3.90
C ASP A 155 27.34 -3.39 4.77
N MET A 156 27.16 -2.08 4.61
CA MET A 156 27.89 -1.09 5.42
C MET A 156 27.48 -1.12 6.90
N HIS A 157 26.29 -1.66 7.21
CA HIS A 157 25.76 -1.85 8.56
C HIS A 157 25.93 -3.28 9.08
N ALA A 158 26.79 -4.10 8.45
CA ALA A 158 27.05 -5.47 8.90
C ALA A 158 27.41 -5.53 10.39
N GLY A 159 26.68 -6.36 11.15
CA GLY A 159 26.87 -6.53 12.59
C GLY A 159 26.12 -5.53 13.47
N GLU A 160 25.49 -4.50 12.90
CA GLU A 160 24.55 -3.64 13.61
C GLU A 160 23.21 -4.36 13.79
N ALA A 161 22.50 -4.05 14.88
CA ALA A 161 21.16 -4.58 15.11
C ALA A 161 20.13 -3.73 14.34
N PRO A 162 19.34 -4.31 13.42
CA PRO A 162 18.33 -3.56 12.70
C PRO A 162 17.15 -3.22 13.60
N ALA A 163 16.51 -2.09 13.32
CA ALA A 163 15.30 -1.60 13.97
C ALA A 163 14.21 -1.37 12.93
N ILE A 164 13.79 -2.45 12.27
CA ILE A 164 12.75 -2.45 11.24
C ILE A 164 11.39 -2.17 11.87
N VAL A 165 10.71 -1.15 11.36
CA VAL A 165 9.44 -0.65 11.92
C VAL A 165 8.28 -0.62 10.93
N ALA A 166 8.56 -0.72 9.63
CA ALA A 166 7.56 -0.83 8.57
C ALA A 166 8.20 -1.56 7.37
N ALA A 167 7.41 -2.27 6.56
CA ALA A 167 7.89 -2.89 5.32
C ALA A 167 6.76 -3.08 4.32
N ALA A 168 7.12 -3.18 3.03
CA ALA A 168 6.17 -3.32 1.94
C ALA A 168 6.74 -4.10 0.74
N TYR A 169 5.89 -4.83 0.02
CA TYR A 169 6.23 -5.45 -1.26
C TYR A 169 5.87 -4.56 -2.47
N THR A 170 6.75 -4.58 -3.48
CA THR A 170 6.43 -4.03 -4.80
C THR A 170 5.43 -4.88 -5.58
N ASN A 171 4.88 -4.30 -6.64
CA ASN A 171 3.97 -4.93 -7.59
C ASN A 171 2.65 -5.39 -6.94
N SER A 172 2.12 -4.59 -6.02
CA SER A 172 0.86 -4.76 -5.30
C SER A 172 -0.37 -4.57 -6.21
N PHE A 173 -0.42 -5.29 -7.34
CA PHE A 173 -1.53 -5.29 -8.29
C PHE A 173 -1.73 -6.69 -8.88
N GLY A 174 -2.93 -7.27 -8.68
CA GLY A 174 -3.29 -8.59 -9.18
C GLY A 174 -2.36 -9.70 -8.68
N LYS A 175 -1.76 -10.46 -9.59
CA LYS A 175 -0.81 -11.54 -9.28
C LYS A 175 0.45 -11.40 -10.15
N PRO A 176 1.46 -10.62 -9.71
CA PRO A 176 2.69 -10.43 -10.46
C PRO A 176 3.57 -11.70 -10.43
N GLU A 177 4.51 -11.78 -11.37
CA GLU A 177 5.49 -12.88 -11.40
C GLU A 177 6.55 -12.76 -10.31
N LYS A 178 6.87 -11.53 -9.90
CA LYS A 178 7.95 -11.21 -8.95
C LYS A 178 7.58 -10.02 -8.09
N THR A 179 8.14 -9.99 -6.89
CA THR A 179 8.04 -8.91 -5.92
C THR A 179 9.41 -8.67 -5.31
N ALA A 180 9.61 -7.47 -4.78
CA ALA A 180 10.77 -7.12 -3.95
C ALA A 180 10.24 -6.47 -2.66
N MET A 181 10.93 -6.73 -1.55
CA MET A 181 10.54 -6.24 -0.23
C MET A 181 11.47 -5.12 0.21
N PHE A 182 10.88 -4.06 0.75
CA PHE A 182 11.59 -2.91 1.27
C PHE A 182 11.11 -2.58 2.67
N ASP A 183 12.03 -2.14 3.51
CA ASP A 183 11.78 -1.87 4.92
C ASP A 183 12.22 -0.46 5.29
N ILE A 184 11.71 0.02 6.42
CA ILE A 184 12.15 1.24 7.08
C ILE A 184 12.88 0.88 8.37
N ASP A 185 14.15 1.28 8.47
CA ASP A 185 14.90 1.22 9.72
C ASP A 185 14.82 2.55 10.46
N SER A 186 14.32 2.51 11.69
CA SER A 186 14.12 3.70 12.53
C SER A 186 15.40 4.20 13.22
N THR A 187 16.42 3.36 13.40
CA THR A 187 17.68 3.76 14.04
C THR A 187 18.52 4.60 13.09
N ILE A 188 18.67 4.16 11.84
CA ILE A 188 19.46 4.87 10.83
C ILE A 188 18.62 5.76 9.91
N VAL A 189 17.29 5.70 10.05
CA VAL A 189 16.29 6.48 9.29
C VAL A 189 16.51 6.32 7.79
N ALA A 190 16.44 5.07 7.35
CA ALA A 190 16.83 4.65 6.00
C ALA A 190 15.85 3.66 5.39
N LEU A 191 15.79 3.69 4.05
CA LEU A 191 15.19 2.62 3.26
C LEU A 191 16.18 1.45 3.18
N ILE A 192 15.66 0.26 3.46
CA ILE A 192 16.39 -1.00 3.43
C ILE A 192 15.73 -1.91 2.39
N GLN A 193 16.51 -2.74 1.71
CA GLN A 193 15.98 -3.86 0.94
C GLN A 193 16.17 -5.17 1.72
N GLN A 194 15.09 -5.92 1.92
CA GLN A 194 15.21 -7.30 2.38
C GLN A 194 15.52 -8.21 1.18
N THR A 195 16.80 -8.34 0.87
CA THR A 195 17.32 -9.04 -0.31
C THR A 195 17.03 -10.55 -0.32
N SER A 196 16.89 -11.16 0.87
CA SER A 196 16.35 -12.51 1.02
C SER A 196 15.24 -12.51 2.08
N PRO A 197 13.97 -12.30 1.68
CA PRO A 197 12.88 -12.16 2.65
C PRO A 197 12.71 -13.33 3.61
N ASN A 198 12.94 -14.56 3.15
CA ASN A 198 12.78 -15.76 3.98
C ASN A 198 14.00 -16.05 4.86
N ASP A 199 15.19 -15.53 4.50
CA ASP A 199 16.39 -15.67 5.35
C ASP A 199 16.58 -14.48 6.30
N GLY A 200 15.96 -13.34 5.99
CA GLY A 200 16.04 -12.10 6.78
C GLY A 200 17.22 -11.18 6.41
N THR A 201 17.89 -11.42 5.28
CA THR A 201 19.06 -10.63 4.89
C THR A 201 18.69 -9.23 4.42
N LEU A 202 19.23 -8.22 5.10
CA LEU A 202 19.02 -6.80 4.83
C LEU A 202 20.20 -6.18 4.07
N ALA A 203 19.91 -5.24 3.18
CA ALA A 203 20.87 -4.37 2.54
C ALA A 203 20.38 -2.91 2.58
N ALA A 204 21.15 -1.99 3.16
CA ALA A 204 20.79 -0.59 3.26
C ALA A 204 20.88 0.08 1.87
N ILE A 205 19.83 0.81 1.49
CA ILE A 205 19.79 1.57 0.23
C ILE A 205 20.28 2.99 0.47
N GLY A 206 19.66 3.69 1.42
CA GLY A 206 20.01 5.08 1.69
C GLY A 206 19.07 5.75 2.68
N LYS A 207 19.52 6.88 3.22
CA LYS A 207 18.78 7.65 4.23
C LYS A 207 17.57 8.34 3.61
N LEU A 208 16.49 8.38 4.38
CA LEU A 208 15.23 9.03 3.99
C LEU A 208 15.39 10.56 3.82
N GLY A 209 16.35 11.17 4.52
CA GLY A 209 16.55 12.62 4.49
C GLY A 209 15.55 13.41 5.33
N ILE A 210 14.82 12.73 6.22
CA ILE A 210 13.91 13.31 7.21
C ILE A 210 14.43 13.05 8.62
N ASP A 211 13.88 13.78 9.59
CA ASP A 211 14.11 13.48 11.01
C ASP A 211 13.46 12.15 11.42
N GLY A 212 13.94 11.58 12.52
CA GLY A 212 13.31 10.41 13.15
C GLY A 212 11.88 10.69 13.61
N SER A 213 11.04 9.65 13.63
CA SER A 213 9.64 9.71 14.05
C SER A 213 9.33 8.60 15.07
N ASP A 214 8.36 8.84 15.95
CA ASP A 214 7.91 7.82 16.91
C ASP A 214 7.11 6.70 16.21
N THR A 215 6.45 7.03 15.10
CA THR A 215 5.73 6.06 14.26
C THR A 215 6.14 6.19 12.80
N TYR A 216 6.13 5.05 12.12
CA TYR A 216 6.32 4.94 10.68
C TYR A 216 5.21 4.05 10.12
N ALA A 217 4.69 4.40 8.94
CA ALA A 217 3.85 3.51 8.15
C ALA A 217 4.36 3.57 6.71
N PHE A 218 4.51 2.42 6.06
CA PHE A 218 5.13 2.33 4.74
C PHE A 218 4.40 1.31 3.88
N ASP A 219 4.03 1.70 2.66
CA ASP A 219 3.46 0.80 1.66
C ASP A 219 3.89 1.22 0.24
N ILE A 220 3.86 0.28 -0.70
CA ILE A 220 4.18 0.50 -2.11
C ILE A 220 2.93 0.23 -2.95
N ALA A 221 2.28 1.32 -3.37
CA ALA A 221 1.16 1.25 -4.30
C ALA A 221 1.66 0.93 -5.71
N THR A 222 0.94 0.07 -6.43
CA THR A 222 1.21 -0.22 -7.85
C THR A 222 0.01 0.15 -8.70
N ASP A 223 0.23 0.96 -9.75
CA ASP A 223 -0.83 1.28 -10.71
C ASP A 223 -1.11 0.12 -11.68
N ALA A 224 -2.18 0.23 -12.46
CA ALA A 224 -2.56 -0.79 -13.44
C ALA A 224 -1.53 -0.97 -14.58
N GLN A 225 -0.59 -0.03 -14.73
CA GLN A 225 0.52 -0.08 -15.69
C GLN A 225 1.77 -0.74 -15.09
N GLY A 226 1.76 -1.09 -13.80
CA GLY A 226 2.87 -1.71 -13.09
C GLY A 226 3.89 -0.72 -12.51
N THR A 227 3.56 0.57 -12.43
CA THR A 227 4.41 1.58 -11.81
C THR A 227 4.29 1.51 -10.29
N ASN A 228 5.40 1.31 -9.59
CA ASN A 228 5.46 1.33 -8.14
C ASN A 228 5.68 2.76 -7.63
N THR A 229 4.91 3.15 -6.62
CA THR A 229 5.12 4.37 -5.85
C THR A 229 5.21 4.01 -4.38
N ALA A 230 6.37 4.28 -3.77
CA ALA A 230 6.57 4.03 -2.35
C ALA A 230 6.09 5.22 -1.53
N TRP A 231 5.27 4.94 -0.52
CA TRP A 231 4.65 5.92 0.35
C TRP A 231 5.10 5.69 1.79
N LEU A 232 5.50 6.76 2.46
CA LEU A 232 5.91 6.74 3.85
C LEU A 232 5.10 7.77 4.64
N VAL A 233 4.56 7.38 5.78
CA VAL A 233 4.05 8.30 6.79
C VAL A 233 5.04 8.37 7.95
N ALA A 234 5.52 9.57 8.25
CA ALA A 234 6.41 9.86 9.38
C ALA A 234 6.26 11.33 9.79
N GLY A 235 6.34 11.62 11.10
CA GLY A 235 6.30 13.00 11.60
C GLY A 235 5.04 13.79 11.24
N GLY A 236 3.89 13.11 11.09
CA GLY A 236 2.62 13.73 10.69
C GLY A 236 2.50 14.05 9.19
N LYS A 237 3.45 13.60 8.37
CA LYS A 237 3.47 13.83 6.93
C LYS A 237 3.38 12.53 6.15
N MET A 238 2.82 12.62 4.97
CA MET A 238 2.89 11.59 3.94
C MET A 238 3.97 11.97 2.92
N HIS A 239 4.80 11.02 2.54
CA HIS A 239 5.96 11.22 1.68
C HIS A 239 5.94 10.23 0.52
N ASN A 240 6.53 10.62 -0.61
CA ASN A 240 7.03 9.64 -1.57
C ASN A 240 8.52 9.41 -1.36
N VAL A 241 8.91 8.14 -1.37
CA VAL A 241 10.29 7.69 -1.18
C VAL A 241 10.81 7.09 -2.48
N SER A 242 12.03 7.46 -2.85
CA SER A 242 12.74 6.82 -3.95
C SER A 242 13.19 5.42 -3.53
N LEU A 243 12.76 4.38 -4.24
CA LEU A 243 13.23 3.01 -4.01
C LEU A 243 14.68 2.78 -4.49
N GLU A 244 15.26 3.73 -5.24
CA GLU A 244 16.60 3.62 -5.80
C GLU A 244 17.69 4.09 -4.82
N ASP A 245 17.41 5.16 -4.06
CA ASP A 245 18.39 5.79 -3.16
C ASP A 245 17.84 6.09 -1.77
N GLY A 246 16.58 5.74 -1.50
CA GLY A 246 15.91 5.94 -0.22
C GLY A 246 15.45 7.36 0.05
N SER A 247 15.76 8.34 -0.80
CA SER A 247 15.49 9.74 -0.48
C SER A 247 14.01 10.11 -0.61
N VAL A 248 13.48 10.92 0.32
CA VAL A 248 12.16 11.53 0.20
C VAL A 248 12.14 12.53 -0.96
N GLN A 249 11.20 12.32 -1.89
CA GLN A 249 11.05 13.13 -3.12
C GLN A 249 9.96 14.19 -2.98
N GLN A 250 8.85 13.84 -2.32
CA GLN A 250 7.69 14.70 -2.15
C GLN A 250 7.13 14.52 -0.74
N SER A 251 6.42 15.54 -0.22
CA SER A 251 5.92 15.53 1.16
C SER A 251 4.68 16.40 1.29
N TRP A 252 3.70 15.91 2.07
CA TRP A 252 2.44 16.59 2.35
C TRP A 252 2.09 16.44 3.83
N GLU A 253 1.61 17.51 4.46
CA GLU A 253 1.03 17.41 5.81
C GLU A 253 -0.26 16.59 5.74
N ILE A 254 -0.42 15.63 6.66
CA ILE A 254 -1.68 14.89 6.76
C ILE A 254 -2.70 15.78 7.46
N THR A 255 -3.84 16.02 6.81
CA THR A 255 -4.91 16.86 7.35
C THR A 255 -6.17 16.05 7.65
N GLY A 256 -6.92 16.43 8.70
CA GLY A 256 -8.16 15.76 9.10
C GLY A 256 -7.98 14.48 9.92
N ALA A 257 -6.74 14.14 10.31
CA ALA A 257 -6.44 13.02 11.20
C ALA A 257 -6.46 13.41 12.69
N ASP A 258 -7.00 14.57 13.07
CA ASP A 258 -7.10 15.04 14.48
C ASP A 258 -5.80 14.93 15.32
N GLY A 259 -4.64 14.94 14.67
CA GLY A 259 -3.33 14.80 15.31
C GLY A 259 -2.96 13.38 15.77
N VAL A 260 -3.74 12.34 15.43
CA VAL A 260 -3.33 10.95 15.69
C VAL A 260 -2.25 10.51 14.72
N ALA A 261 -1.27 9.78 15.27
CA ALA A 261 -0.17 9.19 14.51
C ALA A 261 -0.64 7.92 13.80
N LEU A 262 -0.46 7.87 12.48
CA LEU A 262 -0.62 6.63 11.73
C LEU A 262 0.55 5.70 12.02
N ARG A 263 0.24 4.42 12.22
CA ARG A 263 1.22 3.36 12.49
C ARG A 263 1.19 2.23 11.46
N ASP A 264 0.22 2.28 10.55
CA ASP A 264 0.17 1.41 9.39
C ASP A 264 -0.57 2.12 8.25
N ILE A 265 -0.30 1.73 7.01
CA ILE A 265 -0.94 2.28 5.82
C ILE A 265 -0.98 1.23 4.72
N THR A 266 -2.06 1.21 3.96
CA THR A 266 -2.14 0.43 2.73
C THR A 266 -2.90 1.20 1.66
N PHE A 267 -2.75 0.84 0.38
CA PHE A 267 -3.41 1.51 -0.74
C PHE A 267 -4.45 0.63 -1.41
N MET A 268 -5.68 1.13 -1.52
CA MET A 268 -6.72 0.46 -2.30
C MET A 268 -6.36 0.52 -3.79
N THR A 269 -6.51 -0.58 -4.52
CA THR A 269 -6.31 -0.57 -5.98
C THR A 269 -7.19 0.50 -6.63
N ALA A 270 -6.60 1.28 -7.56
CA ALA A 270 -7.37 2.14 -8.44
C ALA A 270 -8.41 1.30 -9.20
N GLN A 271 -9.70 1.68 -9.10
CA GLN A 271 -10.78 1.05 -9.84
C GLN A 271 -10.77 1.46 -11.32
#